data_AF-A0A291TI42-F1
#
_entry.id   AF-A0A291TI42-F1
#
_cell.length_a   1.000
_cell.length_b   1.000
_cell.length_c   1.000
_cell.angle_alpha   90.00
_cell.angle_beta   90.00
_cell.angle_gamma   90.00
#
_symmetry.space_group_name_H-M   'P 1'
#
loop_
_entity.id
_entity.type
_entity.pdbx_description
1 polymer ?
#
loop_
_entity_poly.entity_id
_entity_poly.type
_entity_poly.pdbx_seq_one_letter_code
_entity_poly.pdbx_strand_id
1 'polypeptide(L)'
;MSGFVWHDFGVLTRCVIDNGYVIITNNADKSLKMSMGRYKESAMHVHDKALRLINSPVRVRTSQNTSNWSTGEWFSEIEKR
;
A
#
# COMPACT_ATOMS: atom_id res chain seq x y z
N MET A 1 10.52 13.05 14.82
CA MET A 1 9.32 12.19 14.99
C MET A 1 8.95 11.68 13.61
N SER A 2 9.15 10.39 13.33
CA SER A 2 8.74 9.76 12.07
C SER A 2 7.26 9.36 12.19
N GLY A 3 6.38 10.15 11.57
CA GLY A 3 4.95 9.90 11.56
C GLY A 3 4.55 8.91 10.48
N PHE A 4 3.70 7.95 10.81
CA PHE A 4 2.91 7.25 9.81
C PHE A 4 1.76 8.17 9.38
N VAL A 5 1.66 8.46 8.09
CA VAL A 5 0.65 9.38 7.56
C VAL A 5 -0.23 8.64 6.55
N TRP A 6 -1.53 8.88 6.66
CA TRP A 6 -2.51 8.38 5.70
C TRP A 6 -2.66 9.37 4.55
N HIS A 7 -2.67 8.86 3.33
CA HIS A 7 -2.86 9.66 2.12
C HIS A 7 -3.91 9.01 1.22
N ASP A 8 -4.61 9.86 0.47
CA ASP A 8 -5.50 9.39 -0.59
C ASP A 8 -4.69 8.65 -1.66
N PHE A 9 -5.18 7.47 -2.03
CA PHE A 9 -4.58 6.63 -3.06
C PHE A 9 -5.50 6.47 -4.28
N GLY A 10 -6.70 7.06 -4.29
CA GLY A 10 -7.65 6.95 -5.38
C GLY A 10 -8.43 5.64 -5.36
N VAL A 11 -8.92 5.21 -6.52
CA VAL A 11 -9.69 3.96 -6.65
C VAL A 11 -8.73 2.80 -6.88
N LEU A 12 -8.77 1.79 -6.00
CA LEU A 12 -7.95 0.60 -6.16
C LEU A 12 -8.43 -0.22 -7.35
N THR A 13 -7.56 -0.50 -8.32
CA THR A 13 -7.90 -1.27 -9.52
C THR A 13 -7.30 -2.66 -9.51
N ARG A 14 -6.15 -2.84 -8.83
CA ARG A 14 -5.43 -4.11 -8.81
C ARG A 14 -4.66 -4.31 -7.52
N CYS A 15 -4.59 -5.55 -7.06
CA CYS A 15 -3.71 -6.02 -5.99
C CYS A 15 -3.09 -7.35 -6.44
N VAL A 16 -1.76 -7.48 -6.36
CA VAL A 16 -1.03 -8.72 -6.70
C VAL A 16 0.08 -8.97 -5.69
N ILE A 17 0.51 -10.22 -5.58
CA ILE A 17 1.76 -10.59 -4.95
C ILE A 17 2.77 -10.88 -6.04
N ASP A 18 3.91 -10.19 -6.01
CA ASP A 18 5.02 -10.41 -6.94
C ASP A 18 6.36 -10.19 -6.25
N ASN A 19 7.33 -11.07 -6.53
CA ASN A 19 8.70 -11.01 -6.00
C ASN A 19 8.81 -10.75 -4.48
N GLY A 20 7.89 -11.31 -3.67
CA GLY A 20 7.87 -11.11 -2.21
C GLY A 20 7.30 -9.76 -1.76
N TYR A 21 6.57 -9.07 -2.63
CA TYR A 21 5.88 -7.82 -2.33
C TYR A 21 4.38 -7.93 -2.61
N VAL A 22 3.58 -7.28 -1.77
CA VAL A 22 2.21 -6.92 -2.10
C VAL A 22 2.25 -5.63 -2.89
N ILE A 23 1.72 -5.64 -4.11
CA ILE A 23 1.70 -4.51 -5.03
C ILE A 23 0.25 -4.12 -5.27
N ILE A 24 -0.09 -2.86 -4.97
CA ILE A 24 -1.39 -2.27 -5.26
C ILE A 24 -1.25 -1.25 -6.38
N THR A 25 -2.24 -1.19 -7.28
CA THR A 25 -2.32 -0.19 -8.36
C THR A 25 -3.67 0.51 -8.31
N ASN A 26 -3.67 1.83 -8.52
CA ASN A 26 -4.90 2.63 -8.57
C ASN A 26 -5.37 2.93 -10.00
N ASN A 27 -6.46 3.69 -10.12
CA ASN A 27 -7.05 4.12 -11.40
C ASN A 27 -6.25 5.19 -12.17
N ALA A 28 -5.12 5.64 -11.63
CA ALA A 28 -4.18 6.55 -12.28
C ALA A 28 -2.84 5.84 -12.59
N ASP A 29 -2.84 4.51 -12.63
CA ASP A 29 -1.67 3.63 -12.82
C ASP A 29 -0.53 3.81 -11.81
N LYS A 30 -0.78 4.51 -10.70
CA LYS A 30 0.17 4.64 -9.60
C LYS A 30 0.20 3.33 -8.81
N SER A 31 1.40 2.82 -8.55
CA SER A 31 1.60 1.58 -7.79
C SER A 31 2.40 1.80 -6.51
N LEU A 32 2.04 1.09 -5.45
CA LEU A 32 2.77 1.04 -4.17
C LEU A 32 3.05 -0.41 -3.78
N LYS A 33 4.14 -0.61 -3.03
CA LYS A 33 4.66 -1.91 -2.62
C LYS A 33 4.75 -2.04 -1.10
N MET A 34 4.52 -3.24 -0.61
CA MET A 34 4.76 -3.63 0.77
C MET A 34 5.60 -4.91 0.79
N SER A 35 6.69 -4.92 1.55
CA SER A 35 7.54 -6.10 1.69
C SER A 35 6.87 -7.18 2.53
N MET A 36 6.67 -8.37 1.97
CA MET A 36 6.17 -9.52 2.73
C MET A 36 7.20 -10.04 3.71
N GLY A 37 8.50 -10.00 3.38
CA GLY A 37 9.56 -10.41 4.30
C GLY A 37 9.63 -9.57 5.58
N ARG A 38 9.39 -8.25 5.45
CA ARG A 38 9.38 -7.33 6.59
C ARG A 38 8.11 -7.39 7.43
N TYR A 39 6.95 -7.50 6.78
CA TYR A 39 5.64 -7.40 7.43
C TYR A 39 4.95 -8.75 7.68
N LYS A 40 5.47 -9.85 7.13
CA LYS A 40 5.03 -11.24 7.37
C LYS A 40 3.50 -11.39 7.27
N GLU A 41 2.85 -11.88 8.33
CA GLU A 41 1.41 -12.08 8.41
C GLU A 41 0.60 -10.79 8.17
N SER A 42 1.14 -9.63 8.59
CA SER A 42 0.48 -8.35 8.33
C SER A 42 0.41 -8.04 6.83
N ALA A 43 1.39 -8.49 6.04
CA ALA A 43 1.35 -8.33 4.59
C ALA A 43 0.22 -9.17 3.96
N MET A 44 0.00 -10.39 4.45
CA MET A 44 -1.11 -11.24 3.99
C MET A 44 -2.46 -10.62 4.34
N HIS A 45 -2.62 -10.11 5.57
CA HIS A 45 -3.85 -9.41 5.96
C HIS A 45 -4.11 -8.18 5.09
N VAL A 46 -3.08 -7.40 4.80
CA VAL A 46 -3.19 -6.21 3.94
C VAL A 46 -3.52 -6.59 2.49
N HIS A 47 -2.94 -7.67 1.98
CA HIS A 47 -3.27 -8.21 0.67
C HIS A 47 -4.75 -8.63 0.59
N ASP A 48 -5.24 -9.41 1.54
CA ASP A 48 -6.63 -9.87 1.57
C ASP A 48 -7.61 -8.70 1.71
N LYS A 49 -7.23 -7.69 2.50
CA LYS A 49 -7.98 -6.44 2.63
C LYS A 49 -8.01 -5.69 1.30
N ALA A 50 -6.87 -5.55 0.62
CA ALA A 50 -6.78 -4.90 -0.68
C ALA A 50 -7.63 -5.60 -1.74
N LEU A 51 -7.63 -6.93 -1.80
CA LEU A 51 -8.47 -7.69 -2.72
C LEU A 51 -9.97 -7.37 -2.55
N ARG A 52 -10.44 -7.20 -1.31
CA ARG A 52 -11.83 -6.83 -1.00
C ARG A 52 -12.16 -5.37 -1.32
N LEU A 53 -11.15 -4.53 -1.49
CA LEU A 53 -11.28 -3.10 -1.75
C LEU A 53 -11.10 -2.74 -3.24
N ILE A 54 -10.90 -3.73 -4.12
CA ILE A 54 -10.86 -3.49 -5.57
C ILE A 54 -12.17 -2.80 -6.01
N ASN A 55 -12.03 -1.80 -6.89
CA ASN A 55 -13.07 -0.88 -7.34
C ASN A 55 -13.61 0.09 -6.27
N SER A 56 -12.97 0.18 -5.10
CA SER A 56 -13.33 1.16 -4.06
C SER A 56 -12.30 2.29 -3.95
N PRO A 57 -12.72 3.50 -3.55
CA PRO A 57 -11.80 4.55 -3.14
C PRO A 57 -11.10 4.13 -1.83
N VAL A 58 -9.78 4.28 -1.80
CA VAL A 58 -8.94 3.84 -0.68
C VAL A 58 -7.94 4.91 -0.26
N ARG A 59 -7.52 4.83 0.99
CA ARG A 59 -6.36 5.56 1.51
C ARG A 59 -5.30 4.57 1.98
N VAL A 60 -4.05 4.98 1.89
CA VAL A 60 -2.89 4.15 2.25
C VAL A 60 -2.05 4.85 3.30
N ARG A 61 -1.46 4.06 4.20
CA ARG A 61 -0.54 4.56 5.20
C ARG A 61 0.87 4.45 4.68
N THR A 62 1.60 5.56 4.67
CA THR A 62 3.03 5.57 4.32
C THR A 62 3.82 6.07 5.53
N SER A 63 5.04 5.56 5.70
CA SER A 63 5.98 6.12 6.68
C SER A 63 6.69 7.31 6.02
N GLN A 64 6.57 8.50 6.61
CA GLN A 64 7.45 9.61 6.27
C GLN A 64 8.85 9.30 6.83
N ASN A 65 9.68 8.63 6.05
CA ASN A 65 11.10 8.52 6.37
C ASN A 65 11.79 9.80 5.88
N THR A 66 12.44 10.51 6.80
CA THR A 66 13.31 11.67 6.54
C THR A 66 14.61 11.31 5.80
N SER A 67 14.72 10.08 5.27
CA SER A 67 15.82 9.63 4.43
C SER A 67 15.35 9.60 2.97
N ASN A 68 16.23 9.97 2.03
CA ASN A 68 16.09 10.07 0.57
C ASN A 68 15.45 8.87 -0.20
N TRP A 69 14.70 7.98 0.43
CA TRP A 69 13.89 6.97 -0.24
C TRP A 69 12.67 7.65 -0.86
N SER A 70 12.37 7.30 -2.10
CA SER A 70 11.19 7.81 -2.77
C SER A 70 9.96 7.44 -1.93
N THR A 71 9.28 8.44 -1.37
CA THR A 71 8.02 8.28 -0.63
C THR A 71 6.88 7.81 -1.53
N GLY A 72 7.15 7.62 -2.83
CA GLY A 72 6.18 7.23 -3.85
C GLY A 72 6.05 5.73 -4.08
N GLU A 73 6.85 4.88 -3.42
CA GLU A 73 6.88 3.44 -3.73
C GLU A 73 6.37 2.53 -2.62
N TRP A 74 6.27 2.99 -1.37
CA TRP A 74 6.06 2.10 -0.22
C TRP A 74 4.82 2.45 0.60
N PHE A 75 4.11 1.42 1.07
CA PHE A 75 3.00 1.56 2.01
C PHE A 75 3.05 0.50 3.11
N SER A 76 2.35 0.74 4.21
CA SER A 76 2.31 -0.14 5.38
C SER A 76 0.89 -0.57 5.79
N GLU A 77 -0.16 0.02 5.21
CA GLU A 77 -1.55 -0.34 5.45
C GLU A 77 -2.45 0.28 4.36
N ILE A 78 -3.64 -0.30 4.14
CA ILE A 78 -4.66 0.19 3.21
C ILE A 78 -6.03 0.16 3.88
N GLU A 79 -6.90 1.14 3.62
CA GLU A 79 -8.30 1.05 4.05
C GLU A 79 -9.24 1.78 3.10
N LYS A 80 -10.53 1.47 3.22
CA LYS A 80 -11.58 2.16 2.49
C LYS A 80 -11.62 3.62 2.93
N ARG A 81 -11.72 4.53 1.96
CA ARG A 81 -11.93 5.95 2.21
C ARG A 81 -13.38 6.23 2.63
#